data_AF-Q5V7T2-F1
#
_entry.id   AF-Q5V7T2-F1
#
_cell.length_a   1.000
_cell.length_b   1.000
_cell.length_c   1.000
_cell.angle_alpha   90.00
_cell.angle_beta   90.00
_cell.angle_gamma   90.00
#
_symmetry.space_group_name_H-M   'P 1'
#
loop_
_entity.id
_entity.type
_entity.pdbx_description
1 polymer ?
#
loop_
_entity_poly.entity_id
_entity_poly.type
_entity_poly.pdbx_seq_one_letter_code
_entity_poly.pdbx_strand_id
1 'polypeptide(L)'
;MSTGLAIVGTIAAGYVLDQLSQSNKDHDDVLKDTYQAVSQAAAADSSLYVDHIDVDAAGNPRSATPGTDHVPDLVLTGFADNSIVVEVETGDSLNGDALDQLEDFSKPGYTRALVVPDSVVDDGIQFIEEYTDAATANIVVCGPSDTPKLL
;
A
#
# COMPACT_ATOMS: atom_id res chain seq x y z
N MET A 1 1.40 -13.57 21.94
CA MET A 1 0.45 -12.84 21.09
C MET A 1 0.38 -11.44 21.63
N SER A 2 0.94 -10.47 20.90
CA SER A 2 0.76 -9.05 21.20
C SER A 2 0.23 -8.43 19.93
N THR A 3 -1.02 -8.01 19.97
CA THR A 3 -1.57 -6.97 19.10
C THR A 3 -0.70 -5.73 19.26
N GLY A 4 -0.37 -5.08 18.14
CA GLY A 4 0.43 -3.87 18.12
C GLY A 4 -0.06 -2.92 17.05
N LEU A 5 -1.37 -2.61 17.06
CA LEU A 5 -1.84 -1.36 16.46
C LEU A 5 -1.36 -0.27 17.42
N ALA A 6 -0.28 0.42 17.07
CA ALA A 6 0.36 1.41 17.93
C ALA A 6 -0.23 2.79 17.64
N ILE A 7 -1.02 3.32 18.58
CA ILE A 7 -1.37 4.74 18.64
C ILE A 7 -0.29 5.42 19.49
N VAL A 8 0.57 6.24 18.89
CA VAL A 8 1.59 7.04 19.62
C VAL A 8 1.71 8.44 19.04
N GLY A 9 1.28 9.43 19.85
CA GLY A 9 1.89 10.75 20.04
C GLY A 9 2.11 11.68 18.85
N THR A 10 1.58 12.89 18.93
CA THR A 10 1.78 13.99 17.95
C THR A 10 3.27 14.31 17.75
N ILE A 11 3.85 13.79 16.68
CA ILE A 11 5.09 14.28 16.06
C ILE A 11 4.67 15.19 14.90
N ALA A 12 5.41 16.26 14.64
CA ALA A 12 5.06 17.18 13.55
C ALA A 12 5.26 16.50 12.18
N ALA A 13 4.23 16.51 11.30
CA ALA A 13 4.27 16.01 9.91
C ALA A 13 5.59 16.24 9.16
N GLY A 14 6.19 17.42 9.34
CA GLY A 14 7.45 17.77 8.66
C GLY A 14 8.64 16.90 9.04
N TYR A 15 8.67 16.32 10.24
CA TYR A 15 9.71 15.38 10.67
C TYR A 15 9.49 13.97 10.11
N VAL A 16 8.22 13.56 10.01
CA VAL A 16 7.80 12.27 9.45
C VAL A 16 8.13 12.23 7.95
N LEU A 17 7.75 13.27 7.21
CA LEU A 17 8.08 13.43 5.79
C LEU A 17 9.61 13.49 5.53
N ASP A 18 10.38 14.15 6.39
CA ASP A 18 11.84 14.21 6.26
C ASP A 18 12.50 12.82 6.45
N GLN A 19 12.03 12.02 7.41
CA GLN A 19 12.55 10.66 7.62
C GLN A 19 12.15 9.69 6.48
N LEU A 20 10.95 9.84 5.95
CA LEU A 20 10.49 9.09 4.78
C LEU A 20 11.36 9.39 3.55
N SER A 21 11.63 10.68 3.29
CA SER A 21 12.51 11.18 2.20
C SER A 21 13.92 10.57 2.20
N GLN A 22 14.39 10.14 3.38
CA GLN A 22 15.75 9.59 3.55
C GLN A 22 15.86 8.08 3.24
N SER A 23 14.76 7.37 2.96
CA SER A 23 14.82 5.93 2.70
C SER A 23 15.62 5.56 1.44
N ASN A 24 15.82 6.51 0.51
CA ASN A 24 16.58 6.37 -0.74
C ASN A 24 16.19 5.18 -1.65
N LYS A 25 15.07 4.49 -1.36
CA LYS A 25 14.57 3.42 -2.22
C LYS A 25 13.72 4.01 -3.34
N ASP A 26 13.91 3.48 -4.53
CA ASP A 26 13.09 3.77 -5.70
C ASP A 26 11.70 3.15 -5.53
N HIS A 27 10.67 3.85 -5.99
CA HIS A 27 9.28 3.39 -6.03
C HIS A 27 9.18 2.00 -6.71
N ASP A 28 9.80 1.86 -7.88
CA ASP A 28 9.73 0.62 -8.67
C ASP A 28 10.44 -0.55 -7.96
N ASP A 29 11.47 -0.27 -7.16
CA ASP A 29 12.15 -1.28 -6.35
C ASP A 29 11.25 -1.78 -5.21
N VAL A 30 10.57 -0.87 -4.51
CA VAL A 30 9.62 -1.23 -3.45
C VAL A 30 8.42 -1.98 -4.03
N LEU A 31 7.90 -1.55 -5.18
CA LEU A 31 6.82 -2.23 -5.88
C LEU A 31 7.24 -3.63 -6.34
N LYS A 32 8.47 -3.79 -6.84
CA LYS A 32 9.01 -5.09 -7.23
C LYS A 32 9.20 -6.03 -6.04
N ASP A 33 9.73 -5.52 -4.93
CA ASP A 33 9.85 -6.28 -3.67
C ASP A 33 8.45 -6.73 -3.20
N THR A 34 7.46 -5.84 -3.29
CA THR A 34 6.06 -6.10 -2.89
C THR A 34 5.42 -7.16 -3.79
N TYR A 35 5.54 -7.02 -5.11
CA TYR A 35 5.07 -8.00 -6.07
C TYR A 35 5.68 -9.39 -5.81
N GLN A 36 6.99 -9.47 -5.55
CA GLN A 36 7.66 -10.73 -5.27
C GLN A 36 7.14 -11.37 -3.99
N ALA A 37 6.98 -10.60 -2.92
CA ALA A 37 6.45 -11.10 -1.66
C ALA A 37 5.01 -11.60 -1.81
N VAL A 38 4.15 -10.81 -2.46
CA VAL A 38 2.74 -11.15 -2.68
C VAL A 38 2.58 -12.35 -3.60
N SER A 39 3.25 -12.37 -4.76
CA SER A 39 3.15 -13.47 -5.74
C SER A 39 3.60 -14.82 -5.15
N GLN A 40 4.59 -14.84 -4.26
CA GLN A 40 5.03 -16.06 -3.59
C GLN A 40 4.03 -16.59 -2.56
N ALA A 41 3.24 -15.70 -1.95
CA ALA A 41 2.26 -16.06 -0.93
C ALA A 41 0.85 -16.29 -1.51
N ALA A 42 0.59 -15.80 -2.72
CA ALA A 42 -0.71 -15.82 -3.34
C ALA A 42 -1.19 -17.24 -3.67
N ALA A 43 -2.50 -17.47 -3.52
CA ALA A 43 -3.12 -18.74 -3.88
C ALA A 43 -3.07 -18.97 -5.41
N ALA A 44 -3.05 -20.23 -5.84
CA ALA A 44 -2.88 -20.59 -7.25
C ALA A 44 -4.02 -20.08 -8.17
N ASP A 45 -5.19 -19.80 -7.63
CA ASP A 45 -6.37 -19.26 -8.31
C ASP A 45 -6.53 -17.74 -8.18
N SER A 46 -5.61 -17.08 -7.47
CA SER A 46 -5.59 -15.63 -7.37
C SER A 46 -5.13 -14.98 -8.69
N SER A 47 -5.53 -13.73 -8.89
CA SER A 47 -5.08 -12.90 -10.01
C SER A 47 -4.41 -11.64 -9.49
N LEU A 48 -3.13 -11.50 -9.83
CA LEU A 48 -2.28 -10.40 -9.42
C LEU A 48 -2.06 -9.46 -10.61
N TYR A 49 -2.45 -8.20 -10.47
CA TYR A 49 -2.31 -7.13 -11.45
C TYR A 49 -1.27 -6.15 -10.93
N VAL A 50 -0.43 -5.61 -11.81
CA VAL A 50 0.65 -4.69 -11.44
C VAL A 50 0.84 -3.64 -12.52
N ASP A 51 1.05 -2.39 -12.13
CA ASP A 51 1.45 -1.29 -13.01
C ASP A 51 2.94 -0.93 -12.81
N HIS A 52 3.48 -0.02 -13.62
CA HIS A 52 4.82 0.55 -13.51
C HIS A 52 6.03 -0.39 -13.74
N ILE A 53 5.92 -1.70 -13.48
CA ILE A 53 7.01 -2.68 -13.63
C ILE A 53 6.70 -3.82 -14.62
N ASP A 54 7.74 -4.35 -15.27
CA ASP A 54 7.64 -5.51 -16.19
C ASP A 54 7.82 -6.83 -15.43
N VAL A 55 6.70 -7.47 -15.08
CA VAL A 55 6.62 -8.71 -14.30
C VAL A 55 5.54 -9.66 -14.84
N ASP A 56 5.56 -10.93 -14.42
CA ASP A 56 4.56 -11.93 -14.80
C ASP A 56 3.26 -11.72 -14.00
N ALA A 57 2.51 -10.69 -14.36
CA ALA A 57 1.22 -10.34 -13.78
C ALA A 57 0.06 -10.62 -14.76
N ALA A 58 -1.15 -10.73 -14.22
CA ALA A 58 -2.38 -10.88 -15.00
C ALA A 58 -2.67 -9.69 -15.92
N GLY A 59 -2.09 -8.53 -15.64
CA GLY A 59 -2.14 -7.32 -16.48
C GLY A 59 -2.21 -6.03 -15.66
N ASN A 60 -2.70 -4.97 -16.30
CA ASN A 60 -2.82 -3.65 -15.68
C ASN A 60 -3.91 -3.62 -14.59
N PRO A 61 -3.66 -3.00 -13.42
CA PRO A 61 -4.59 -2.90 -12.28
C PRO A 61 -5.94 -2.27 -12.57
N ARG A 62 -6.06 -1.42 -13.60
CA ARG A 62 -7.35 -0.86 -14.04
C ARG A 62 -8.34 -1.96 -14.45
N SER A 63 -7.85 -3.14 -14.86
CA SER A 63 -8.67 -4.30 -15.19
C SER A 63 -9.36 -4.93 -13.97
N ALA A 64 -8.83 -4.70 -12.76
CA ALA A 64 -9.39 -5.19 -11.49
C ALA A 64 -10.41 -4.22 -10.86
N THR A 65 -10.48 -2.98 -11.34
CA THR A 65 -11.51 -1.96 -11.00
C THR A 65 -11.62 -1.52 -9.53
N PRO A 66 -10.54 -1.32 -8.74
CA PRO A 66 -10.68 -0.82 -7.37
C PRO A 66 -11.04 0.68 -7.28
N GLY A 67 -10.81 1.48 -8.32
CA GLY A 67 -11.14 2.92 -8.38
C GLY A 67 -11.56 3.40 -9.77
N THR A 68 -11.78 4.70 -9.93
CA THR A 68 -12.24 5.32 -11.18
C THR A 68 -11.29 6.35 -11.78
N ASP A 69 -10.57 7.08 -10.93
CA ASP A 69 -9.74 8.21 -11.35
C ASP A 69 -8.25 7.83 -11.38
N HIS A 70 -7.81 7.00 -10.45
CA HIS A 70 -6.43 6.57 -10.31
C HIS A 70 -6.22 5.11 -10.75
N VAL A 71 -4.96 4.73 -10.99
CA VAL A 71 -4.57 3.34 -11.23
C VAL A 71 -3.68 2.94 -10.06
N PRO A 72 -4.05 1.90 -9.29
CA PRO A 72 -3.18 1.41 -8.22
C PRO A 72 -1.93 0.76 -8.80
N ASP A 73 -0.87 0.70 -8.00
CA ASP A 73 0.34 0.00 -8.39
C ASP A 73 0.16 -1.52 -8.44
N LEU A 74 -0.62 -2.08 -7.52
CA LEU A 74 -0.84 -3.53 -7.45
C LEU A 74 -2.24 -3.85 -6.95
N VAL A 75 -2.86 -4.86 -7.57
CA VAL A 75 -4.13 -5.41 -7.11
C VAL A 75 -4.06 -6.92 -7.08
N LEU A 76 -4.45 -7.52 -5.96
CA LEU A 76 -4.63 -8.97 -5.84
C LEU A 76 -6.11 -9.29 -5.62
N THR A 77 -6.66 -10.12 -6.49
CA THR A 77 -8.04 -10.61 -6.42
C THR A 77 -8.06 -12.14 -6.35
N GLY A 78 -9.20 -12.72 -5.98
CA GLY A 78 -9.42 -14.17 -6.01
C GLY A 78 -9.60 -14.85 -4.66
N PHE A 79 -9.63 -14.10 -3.55
CA PHE A 79 -10.11 -14.64 -2.27
C PHE A 79 -11.63 -14.51 -2.16
N ALA A 80 -12.25 -15.41 -1.39
CA ALA A 80 -13.70 -15.50 -1.28
C ALA A 80 -14.35 -14.23 -0.71
N ASP A 81 -13.67 -13.53 0.20
CA ASP A 81 -14.26 -12.43 0.98
C ASP A 81 -13.47 -11.11 0.92
N ASN A 82 -12.28 -11.07 0.31
CA ASN A 82 -11.42 -9.88 0.36
C ASN A 82 -10.41 -9.82 -0.80
N SER A 83 -10.29 -8.69 -1.48
CA SER A 83 -9.20 -8.38 -2.42
C SER A 83 -8.29 -7.33 -1.78
N ILE A 84 -7.08 -7.17 -2.31
CA ILE A 84 -6.14 -6.16 -1.82
C ILE A 84 -5.83 -5.21 -2.97
N VAL A 85 -5.84 -3.91 -2.66
CA VAL A 85 -5.35 -2.85 -3.53
C VAL A 85 -4.19 -2.16 -2.81
N VAL A 86 -3.08 -1.99 -3.52
CA VAL A 86 -1.83 -1.46 -3.00
C VAL A 86 -1.47 -0.20 -3.76
N GLU A 87 -1.12 0.83 -3.01
CA GLU A 87 -0.32 1.96 -3.48
C GLU A 87 1.04 1.87 -2.80
N VAL A 88 2.11 2.02 -3.58
CA VAL A 88 3.49 2.04 -3.11
C VAL A 88 3.93 3.48 -3.00
N GLU A 89 4.54 3.80 -1.87
CA GLU A 89 5.03 5.14 -1.63
C GLU A 89 6.44 5.14 -1.08
N THR A 90 7.23 6.09 -1.58
CA THR A 90 8.60 6.31 -1.15
C THR A 90 8.76 7.74 -0.69
N GLY A 91 9.95 8.05 -0.18
CA GLY A 91 10.18 9.23 0.61
C GLY A 91 9.80 10.57 0.00
N ASP A 92 9.92 10.69 -1.32
CA ASP A 92 9.62 11.93 -2.04
C ASP A 92 8.16 12.01 -2.52
N SER A 93 7.39 10.92 -2.43
CA SER A 93 6.07 10.75 -3.05
C SER A 93 4.88 10.67 -2.07
N LEU A 94 5.13 10.70 -0.75
CA LEU A 94 4.07 10.81 0.28
C LEU A 94 3.43 12.21 0.36
N ASN A 95 3.37 12.92 -0.77
CA ASN A 95 2.87 14.28 -0.89
C ASN A 95 1.35 14.33 -1.11
N GLY A 96 0.54 13.76 -0.22
CA GLY A 96 -0.93 13.89 -0.25
C GLY A 96 -1.65 13.17 -1.41
N ASP A 97 -0.97 12.93 -2.54
CA ASP A 97 -1.48 12.20 -3.70
C ASP A 97 -1.83 10.74 -3.30
N ALA A 98 -0.98 10.11 -2.47
CA ALA A 98 -1.22 8.79 -1.89
C ALA A 98 -2.58 8.65 -1.19
N LEU A 99 -3.02 9.68 -0.45
CA LEU A 99 -4.29 9.64 0.27
C LEU A 99 -5.47 9.77 -0.68
N ASP A 100 -5.38 10.67 -1.66
CA ASP A 100 -6.40 10.86 -2.68
C ASP A 100 -6.56 9.59 -3.55
N GLN A 101 -5.46 8.92 -3.89
CA GLN A 101 -5.47 7.63 -4.59
C GLN A 101 -6.12 6.53 -3.74
N LEU A 102 -5.69 6.38 -2.47
CA LEU A 102 -6.26 5.40 -1.55
C LEU A 102 -7.76 5.69 -1.27
N GLU A 103 -8.19 6.95 -1.29
CA GLU A 103 -9.61 7.30 -1.21
C GLU A 103 -10.37 6.82 -2.46
N ASP A 104 -9.87 7.06 -3.68
CA ASP A 104 -10.48 6.56 -4.93
C ASP A 104 -10.57 5.03 -4.95
N PHE A 105 -9.65 4.33 -4.27
CA PHE A 105 -9.67 2.87 -4.16
C PHE A 105 -10.61 2.31 -3.08
N SER A 106 -11.38 3.17 -2.40
CA SER A 106 -12.32 2.79 -1.36
C SER A 106 -13.52 2.03 -1.93
N LYS A 107 -13.40 0.71 -2.03
CA LYS A 107 -14.44 -0.16 -2.61
C LYS A 107 -14.77 -1.34 -1.69
N PRO A 108 -16.07 -1.72 -1.56
CA PRO A 108 -16.44 -2.91 -0.82
C PRO A 108 -15.71 -4.16 -1.33
N GLY A 109 -15.17 -4.95 -0.40
CA GLY A 109 -14.40 -6.14 -0.71
C GLY A 109 -12.94 -5.87 -1.07
N TYR A 110 -12.43 -4.65 -0.91
CA TYR A 110 -11.01 -4.32 -1.04
C TYR A 110 -10.44 -3.82 0.28
N THR A 111 -9.33 -4.42 0.71
CA THR A 111 -8.43 -3.86 1.71
C THR A 111 -7.42 -2.97 1.01
N ARG A 112 -7.33 -1.72 1.46
CA ARG A 112 -6.40 -0.73 0.94
C ARG A 112 -5.11 -0.80 1.74
N ALA A 113 -3.99 -0.98 1.05
CA ALA A 113 -2.67 -0.98 1.67
C ALA A 113 -1.81 0.15 1.11
N LEU A 114 -1.24 0.94 2.02
CA LEU A 114 -0.11 1.80 1.71
C LEU A 114 1.16 1.01 1.99
N VAL A 115 1.96 0.76 0.96
CA VAL A 115 3.23 0.05 1.09
C VAL A 115 4.39 1.03 1.00
N VAL A 116 5.17 1.11 2.07
CA VAL A 116 6.38 1.94 2.14
C VAL A 116 7.62 1.06 2.35
N PRO A 117 8.86 1.52 2.14
CA PRO A 117 10.03 0.72 2.50
C PRO A 117 9.97 0.20 3.93
N ASP A 118 10.36 -1.06 4.18
CA ASP A 118 10.27 -1.69 5.52
C ASP A 118 10.93 -0.85 6.63
N SER A 119 11.95 -0.06 6.30
CA SER A 119 12.68 0.79 7.25
C SER A 119 11.90 2.01 7.75
N VAL A 120 10.78 2.35 7.11
CA VAL A 120 10.01 3.59 7.38
C VAL A 120 8.51 3.32 7.57
N VAL A 121 8.12 2.07 7.88
CA VAL A 121 6.71 1.71 8.12
C VAL A 121 6.09 2.53 9.25
N ASP A 122 6.81 2.74 10.36
CA ASP A 122 6.33 3.54 11.49
C ASP A 122 6.07 5.00 11.10
N ASP A 123 6.84 5.54 10.16
CA ASP A 123 6.66 6.89 9.64
C ASP A 123 5.44 6.96 8.69
N GLY A 124 5.25 5.95 7.84
CA GLY A 124 4.05 5.83 7.00
C GLY A 124 2.76 5.70 7.82
N ILE A 125 2.80 4.98 8.95
CA ILE A 125 1.68 4.88 9.89
C ILE A 125 1.34 6.27 10.44
N GLN A 126 2.34 7.02 10.90
CA GLN A 126 2.14 8.37 11.43
C GLN A 126 1.56 9.32 10.39
N PHE A 127 2.03 9.24 9.14
CA PHE A 127 1.47 10.03 8.03
C PHE A 127 -0.02 9.75 7.84
N ILE A 128 -0.41 8.48 7.74
CA ILE A 128 -1.83 8.12 7.66
C ILE A 128 -2.58 8.63 8.90
N GLU A 129 -2.10 8.42 10.12
CA GLU A 129 -2.80 8.88 11.33
C GLU A 129 -2.99 10.41 11.40
N GLU A 130 -2.05 11.20 10.88
CA GLU A 130 -2.13 12.66 10.91
C GLU A 130 -3.09 13.23 9.86
N TYR A 131 -3.19 12.57 8.71
CA TYR A 131 -3.92 13.09 7.55
C TYR A 131 -5.21 12.33 7.23
N THR A 132 -5.50 11.23 7.93
CA THR A 132 -6.72 10.47 7.69
C THR A 132 -7.94 11.08 8.38
N ASP A 133 -9.06 11.11 7.64
CA ASP A 133 -10.41 11.32 8.15
C ASP A 133 -11.28 10.07 7.94
N ALA A 134 -12.60 10.21 8.08
CA ALA A 134 -13.55 9.12 7.92
C ALA A 134 -13.53 8.45 6.52
N ALA A 135 -13.11 9.14 5.45
CA ALA A 135 -13.04 8.63 4.08
C ALA A 135 -11.84 7.68 3.86
N THR A 136 -10.78 7.89 4.65
CA THR A 136 -9.53 7.12 4.62
C THR A 136 -9.46 6.06 5.73
N ALA A 137 -10.57 5.80 6.43
CA ALA A 137 -10.63 4.77 7.46
C ALA A 137 -10.31 3.37 6.88
N ASN A 138 -9.54 2.56 7.61
CA ASN A 138 -9.15 1.19 7.25
C ASN A 138 -8.07 1.06 6.16
N ILE A 139 -7.17 2.04 6.02
CA ILE A 139 -5.91 1.85 5.30
C ILE A 139 -4.95 1.05 6.19
N VAL A 140 -4.32 0.02 5.63
CA VAL A 140 -3.25 -0.73 6.27
C VAL A 140 -1.91 -0.20 5.78
N VAL A 141 -1.04 0.25 6.68
CA VAL A 141 0.34 0.61 6.32
C VAL A 141 1.25 -0.58 6.61
N CYS A 142 2.06 -0.97 5.63
CA CYS A 142 3.03 -2.05 5.81
C CYS A 142 4.24 -1.87 4.88
N GLY A 143 5.27 -2.68 5.08
CA GLY A 143 6.35 -2.81 4.12
C GLY A 143 6.20 -4.04 3.22
N PRO A 144 7.01 -4.16 2.15
CA PRO A 144 6.96 -5.30 1.24
C PRO A 144 7.01 -6.66 1.95
N SER A 145 7.78 -6.75 3.05
CA SER A 145 7.94 -7.99 3.81
C SER A 145 6.66 -8.40 4.58
N ASP A 146 5.78 -7.45 4.84
CA ASP A 146 4.58 -7.61 5.64
C ASP A 146 3.29 -7.65 4.79
N THR A 147 3.32 -7.22 3.54
CA THR A 147 2.18 -7.29 2.60
C THR A 147 1.56 -8.70 2.48
N PRO A 148 2.34 -9.81 2.48
CA PRO A 148 1.76 -11.16 2.45
C PRO A 148 0.85 -11.51 3.65
N LYS A 149 0.96 -10.78 4.76
CA LYS A 149 0.11 -11.01 5.95
C LYS A 149 -1.33 -10.52 5.76
N LEU A 150 -1.60 -9.85 4.63
CA LEU A 150 -2.92 -9.36 4.26
C LEU A 150 -3.75 -10.39 3.46
N LEU A 151 -3.13 -11.49 3.01
CA LEU A 151 -3.76 -12.59 2.27
C LEU A 151 -4.49 -13.55 3.21
#